data_AF-A0A1P8JV38-F1
#
_entry.id   AF-A0A1P8JV38-F1
#
_cell.length_a   1.000
_cell.length_b   1.000
_cell.length_c   1.000
_cell.angle_alpha   90.00
_cell.angle_beta   90.00
_cell.angle_gamma   90.00
#
_symmetry.space_group_name_H-M   'P 1'
#
loop_
_entity.id
_entity.type
_entity.pdbx_description
1 polymer ?
#
loop_
_entity_poly.entity_id
_entity_poly.type
_entity_poly.pdbx_seq_one_letter_code
_entity_poly.pdbx_strand_id
1 'polypeptide(L)' 'MEWKNVIAQIQTVRGLTQPQIAAKAGCAQATISDLARGKTTEPRHSLGVRLLALMETDSKRRRRVARETTEAI' A
#
# COMPACT_ATOMS: atom_id res chain seq x y z
N MET A 1 12.51 -4.03 6.26
CA MET A 1 11.48 -3.26 5.52
C MET A 1 10.52 -2.71 6.57
N GLU A 2 10.29 -1.39 6.59
CA GLU A 2 9.43 -0.76 7.62
C GLU A 2 7.96 -0.80 7.17
N TRP A 3 7.19 -1.80 7.61
CA TRP A 3 5.79 -1.96 7.19
C TRP A 3 4.91 -0.76 7.53
N LYS A 4 5.21 -0.05 8.62
CA LYS A 4 4.57 1.23 8.96
C LYS A 4 4.63 2.23 7.80
N ASN A 5 5.76 2.31 7.10
CA ASN A 5 5.96 3.22 5.98
C ASN A 5 5.16 2.76 4.76
N VAL A 6 5.11 1.44 4.52
CA VAL A 6 4.29 0.86 3.45
C VAL A 6 2.81 1.18 3.67
N ILE A 7 2.29 0.94 4.88
CA ILE A 7 0.90 1.26 5.22
C ILE A 7 0.64 2.76 5.08
N ALA A 8 1.48 3.62 5.68
CA ALA A 8 1.34 5.07 5.57
C ALA A 8 1.33 5.54 4.10
N GLN A 9 2.22 4.99 3.28
CA GLN A 9 2.28 5.33 1.86
C GLN A 9 1.03 4.89 1.12
N ILE A 10 0.48 3.69 1.40
CA ILE A 10 -0.80 3.26 0.83
C ILE A 10 -1.92 4.23 1.23
N GLN A 11 -1.98 4.65 2.50
CA GLN A 11 -2.99 5.59 2.97
C GLN A 11 -2.87 6.95 2.27
N THR A 12 -1.66 7.51 2.17
CA THR A 12 -1.42 8.82 1.55
C THR A 12 -1.61 8.79 0.04
N VAL A 13 -1.14 7.74 -0.64
CA VAL A 13 -1.17 7.67 -2.11
C VAL A 13 -2.55 7.29 -2.63
N ARG A 14 -3.26 6.38 -1.94
CA ARG A 14 -4.55 5.84 -2.38
C ARG A 14 -5.75 6.44 -1.64
N GLY A 15 -5.53 7.19 -0.55
CA GLY A 15 -6.62 7.68 0.31
C GLY A 15 -7.34 6.56 1.07
N LEU A 16 -6.74 5.38 1.20
CA LEU A 16 -7.38 4.23 1.84
C LEU A 16 -7.24 4.27 3.36
N THR A 17 -8.29 3.84 4.06
CA THR A 17 -8.27 3.63 5.51
C THR A 17 -7.72 2.24 5.86
N GLN A 18 -7.28 2.02 7.10
CA GLN A 18 -6.79 0.70 7.53
C GLN A 18 -7.80 -0.46 7.30
N PRO A 19 -9.11 -0.31 7.58
CA PRO A 19 -10.11 -1.33 7.23
C PRO A 19 -10.17 -1.64 5.72
N GLN A 20 -10.07 -0.62 4.87
CA GLN A 20 -10.09 -0.80 3.42
C GLN A 20 -8.82 -1.48 2.89
N ILE A 21 -7.66 -1.14 3.46
CA ILE A 21 -6.39 -1.83 3.19
C ILE A 21 -6.52 -3.30 3.58
N ALA A 22 -7.08 -3.58 4.76
CA ALA A 22 -7.28 -4.94 5.26
C ALA A 22 -8.17 -5.77 4.34
N ALA A 23 -9.31 -5.21 3.92
CA ALA A 23 -10.23 -5.83 2.96
C ALA A 23 -9.54 -6.13 1.62
N LYS A 24 -8.76 -5.18 1.09
CA LYS A 24 -8.01 -5.37 -0.16
C LYS A 24 -6.84 -6.36 -0.03
N ALA A 25 -6.21 -6.43 1.13
CA ALA A 25 -5.11 -7.34 1.42
C ALA A 25 -5.59 -8.73 1.88
N GLY A 26 -6.90 -8.91 2.10
CA GLY A 26 -7.49 -10.18 2.56
C GLY A 26 -7.08 -10.55 3.99
N CYS A 27 -7.04 -9.58 4.90
CA CYS A 27 -6.68 -9.79 6.31
C CYS A 27 -7.59 -8.99 7.26
N ALA A 28 -7.44 -9.24 8.56
CA ALA A 28 -8.14 -8.48 9.59
C ALA A 28 -7.55 -7.06 9.72
N GLN A 29 -8.39 -6.08 10.05
CA GLN A 29 -7.91 -4.70 10.27
C GLN A 29 -6.90 -4.61 11.41
N ALA A 30 -7.06 -5.42 12.46
CA ALA A 30 -6.09 -5.52 13.56
C ALA A 30 -4.67 -5.80 13.05
N THR A 31 -4.52 -6.69 12.06
CA THR A 31 -3.23 -7.01 11.43
C THR A 31 -2.60 -5.80 10.75
N ILE A 32 -3.40 -4.99 10.04
CA ILE A 32 -2.92 -3.72 9.46
C ILE A 32 -2.53 -2.73 10.56
N SER A 33 -3.29 -2.70 11.65
CA SER A 33 -3.01 -1.83 12.81
C SER A 33 -1.70 -2.20 13.51
N ASP A 34 -1.39 -3.49 13.66
CA ASP A 34 -0.16 -3.97 14.28
C ASP A 34 1.05 -3.67 13.40
N LEU A 35 0.92 -3.84 12.07
CA LEU A 35 1.95 -3.45 11.10
C LEU A 35 2.19 -1.94 11.10
N ALA A 36 1.11 -1.14 11.15
CA ALA A 36 1.20 0.32 11.19
C ALA A 36 1.88 0.84 12.46
N ARG A 37 1.70 0.16 13.58
CA ARG A 37 2.35 0.47 14.87
C ARG A 37 3.73 -0.17 15.05
N GLY A 38 4.17 -0.99 14.10
CA GLY A 38 5.43 -1.73 14.21
C GLY A 38 5.42 -2.85 15.26
N LYS A 39 4.24 -3.24 15.77
CA LYS A 39 4.09 -4.41 16.65
C LYS A 39 4.42 -5.72 15.92
N THR A 40 4.15 -5.76 14.62
CA THR A 40 4.55 -6.84 13.73
C THR A 40 5.57 -6.31 12.74
N THR A 41 6.75 -6.93 12.70
CA THR A 41 7.83 -6.60 11.77
C THR A 41 7.96 -7.62 10.64
N GLU A 42 7.50 -8.85 10.90
CA GLU A 42 7.49 -9.95 9.93
C GLU A 42 6.07 -10.50 9.73
N PRO A 43 5.26 -9.87 8.85
CA PRO A 43 4.01 -10.46 8.42
C PRO A 43 4.28 -11.71 7.58
N ARG A 44 3.26 -12.57 7.47
CA ARG A 44 3.27 -13.67 6.50
C ARG A 44 3.65 -13.17 5.12
N HIS A 45 4.52 -13.91 4.42
CA HIS A 45 5.01 -13.56 3.09
C HIS A 45 3.88 -13.15 2.13
N SER A 46 2.79 -13.93 2.09
CA SER A 46 1.66 -13.66 1.21
C SER A 46 0.91 -12.36 1.53
N LEU A 47 0.92 -11.90 2.78
CA LEU A 47 0.36 -10.60 3.16
C LEU A 47 1.30 -9.47 2.69
N GLY A 48 2.60 -9.64 2.89
CA GLY A 48 3.61 -8.67 2.44
C GLY A 48 3.54 -8.43 0.93
N VAL A 49 3.47 -9.49 0.12
CA VAL A 49 3.32 -9.40 -1.34
C VAL A 49 2.06 -8.62 -1.73
N ARG A 50 0.92 -8.87 -1.07
CA ARG A 50 -0.34 -8.17 -1.38
C ARG A 50 -0.27 -6.67 -1.04
N LEU A 51 0.35 -6.31 0.08
CA LEU A 51 0.56 -4.91 0.46
C LEU A 51 1.50 -4.18 -0.51
N LEU A 52 2.58 -4.83 -0.93
CA LEU A 52 3.49 -4.27 -1.94
C LEU A 52 2.82 -4.11 -3.30
N ALA A 53 2.00 -5.07 -3.73
CA ALA A 53 1.22 -4.95 -4.97
C ALA A 53 0.21 -3.80 -4.91
N LEU A 54 -0.44 -3.60 -3.75
CA LEU A 54 -1.34 -2.46 -3.48
C LEU A 54 -0.62 -1.11 -3.58
N MET A 55 0.65 -1.06 -3.18
CA MET A 55 1.50 0.12 -3.30
C MET A 55 1.95 0.35 -4.75
N GLU A 56 2.49 -0.68 -5.41
CA GLU A 56 3.14 -0.58 -6.73
C GLU A 56 2.16 -0.27 -7.87
N THR A 57 0.96 -0.84 -7.82
CA THR A 57 -0.05 -0.66 -8.88
C THR A 57 -0.41 0.81 -9.11
N ASP A 58 -0.16 1.71 -8.14
CA ASP A 58 -0.37 3.17 -8.33
C ASP A 58 0.86 3.90 -8.87
N SER A 59 2.07 3.51 -8.45
CA SER A 59 3.31 4.13 -8.92
C SER A 59 3.42 4.05 -10.45
N LYS A 60 3.00 2.91 -11.02
CA LYS A 60 2.93 2.72 -12.48
C LYS A 60 1.85 3.59 -13.12
N ARG A 61 0.69 3.76 -12.47
CA ARG A 61 -0.41 4.60 -12.98
C ARG A 61 0.00 6.08 -13.03
N ARG A 62 0.65 6.59 -11.99
CA ARG A 62 1.14 7.98 -11.94
C ARG A 62 2.25 8.26 -12.96
N ARG A 63 3.20 7.33 -13.13
CA ARG A 63 4.25 7.46 -14.16
C ARG A 63 3.67 7.46 -15.57
N ARG A 64 2.61 6.67 -15.81
CA ARG A 64 1.97 6.61 -17.12
C ARG A 64 1.22 7.91 -17.44
N VAL A 65 0.42 8.42 -16.50
CA VAL A 65 -0.28 9.70 -16.67
C VAL A 65 0.70 10.86 -16.84
N ALA A 66 1.74 10.95 -16.00
CA ALA A 66 2.72 12.04 -16.11
C ALA A 66 3.49 12.04 -17.45
N ARG A 67 3.71 10.86 -18.04
CA ARG A 67 4.38 10.73 -19.33
C ARG A 67 3.45 11.09 -20.50
N GLU A 68 2.17 10.75 -20.42
CA GLU A 68 1.17 11.09 -21.44
C GLU A 68 0.86 12.60 -21.51
N THR A 69 0.95 13.34 -20.39
CA THR A 69 0.71 14.80 -20.40
C THR A 69 1.86 15.63 -20.98
N THR A 70 3.09 15.11 -20.97
CA THR A 70 4.27 15.82 -21.50
C THR A 70 4.40 15.71 -23.02
N GLU A 71 3.81 14.69 -23.65
CA GLU A 71 3.84 14.51 -25.11
C GLU A 71 2.73 15.30 -25.85
N ALA A 72 1.87 16.02 -25.12
CA ALA A 72 0.66 16.68 -25.66
C ALA A 72 0.74 18.22 -25.70
N ILE A 73 1.92 18.83 -25.50
CA ILE A 73 2.18 20.28 -25.57
C ILE A 73 3.27 20.54 -26.60
#